data_AF-A0A2V9B3Z7-F1
#
_entry.id   AF-A0A2V9B3Z7-F1
#
_cell.length_a   1.000
_cell.length_b   1.000
_cell.length_c   1.000
_cell.angle_alpha   90.00
_cell.angle_beta   90.00
_cell.angle_gamma   90.00
#
_symmetry.space_group_name_H-M   'P 1'
#
loop_
_entity.id
_entity.type
_entity.pdbx_description
1 polymer ?
#
loop_
_entity_poly.entity_id
_entity_poly.type
_entity_poly.pdbx_seq_one_letter_code
_entity_poly.pdbx_strand_id
1 'polypeptide(L)'
;MLGAKHKTLAAASAAGFLLVALALGSYLGAREDRIRMQATLDAQKTLFRNAAEERQRHAQEDAARDAAAQKQLDAMQQFIQRNVQTAQQIARWAPQQAQLPQPINVNIPPATPQNPKPAAVATIPQADLPAIRDAIEGCKECRLKLAAAEQDLASEKEQLRLAGEQLSAVERERDAALKAARGGGIWQRARRAAKWFLIGAAAGAAISRAR
;
A
#
# COMPACT_ATOMS: atom_id res chain seq x y z
N MET A 1 -66.52 -11.77 -43.75
CA MET A 1 -65.41 -10.84 -44.04
C MET A 1 -65.19 -9.95 -42.82
N LEU A 2 -64.16 -10.21 -42.00
CA LEU A 2 -63.82 -9.29 -40.91
C LEU A 2 -63.34 -7.97 -41.54
N GLY A 3 -64.13 -6.91 -41.34
CA GLY A 3 -63.87 -5.59 -41.89
C GLY A 3 -62.49 -5.06 -41.49
N ALA A 4 -61.89 -4.26 -42.37
CA ALA A 4 -60.53 -3.72 -42.22
C ALA A 4 -60.23 -3.13 -40.83
N LYS A 5 -61.25 -2.61 -40.14
CA LYS A 5 -61.18 -2.07 -38.76
C LYS A 5 -60.78 -3.11 -37.70
N HIS A 6 -61.19 -4.37 -37.83
CA HIS A 6 -60.79 -5.42 -36.87
C HIS A 6 -59.34 -5.87 -37.07
N LYS A 7 -58.85 -5.84 -38.32
CA LYS A 7 -57.46 -6.18 -38.65
C LYS A 7 -56.49 -5.11 -38.13
N THR A 8 -56.84 -3.83 -38.22
CA THR A 8 -56.01 -2.73 -37.69
C THR A 8 -55.99 -2.71 -36.16
N LEU A 9 -57.11 -2.98 -35.48
CA LEU A 9 -57.17 -3.12 -34.02
C LEU A 9 -56.34 -4.32 -33.50
N ALA A 10 -56.40 -5.46 -34.20
CA ALA A 10 -55.59 -6.63 -33.86
C ALA A 10 -54.08 -6.37 -34.04
N ALA A 11 -53.68 -5.71 -35.14
CA ALA A 11 -52.28 -5.36 -35.38
C ALA A 11 -51.75 -4.34 -34.34
N ALA A 12 -52.56 -3.33 -33.98
CA ALA A 12 -52.19 -2.34 -32.99
C ALA A 12 -52.03 -2.93 -31.58
N SER A 13 -52.92 -3.84 -31.17
CA SER A 13 -52.80 -4.53 -29.88
C SER A 13 -51.59 -5.46 -29.82
N ALA A 14 -51.31 -6.23 -30.89
CA ALA A 14 -50.12 -7.06 -30.97
C ALA A 14 -48.82 -6.23 -30.87
N ALA A 15 -48.74 -5.09 -31.58
CA ALA A 15 -47.61 -4.17 -31.48
C ALA A 15 -47.45 -3.58 -30.06
N GLY A 16 -48.56 -3.25 -29.39
CA GLY A 16 -48.56 -2.78 -28.01
C GLY A 16 -48.01 -3.81 -27.01
N PHE A 17 -48.44 -5.07 -27.12
CA PHE A 17 -47.90 -6.16 -26.28
C PHE A 17 -46.40 -6.38 -26.49
N LEU A 18 -45.95 -6.30 -27.74
CA LEU A 18 -44.55 -6.49 -28.09
C LEU A 18 -43.66 -5.37 -27.51
N LEU A 19 -44.12 -4.12 -27.54
CA LEU A 19 -43.44 -3.00 -26.88
C LEU A 19 -43.38 -3.14 -25.36
N VAL A 20 -44.46 -3.59 -24.73
CA VAL A 20 -44.50 -3.83 -23.27
C VAL A 20 -43.56 -4.98 -22.87
N ALA A 21 -43.54 -6.08 -23.65
CA ALA A 21 -42.63 -7.19 -23.42
C ALA A 21 -41.15 -6.76 -23.53
N LEU A 22 -40.81 -5.94 -24.54
CA LEU A 22 -39.46 -5.37 -24.69
C LEU A 22 -39.10 -4.41 -23.54
N ALA A 23 -40.05 -3.59 -23.08
CA ALA A 23 -39.85 -2.69 -21.94
C ALA A 23 -39.63 -3.46 -20.63
N LEU A 24 -40.40 -4.52 -20.39
CA LEU A 24 -40.23 -5.40 -19.23
C LEU A 24 -38.90 -6.17 -19.29
N GLY A 25 -38.55 -6.75 -20.43
CA GLY A 25 -37.29 -7.45 -20.63
C GLY A 25 -36.07 -6.55 -20.38
N SER A 26 -36.09 -5.33 -20.93
CA SER A 26 -35.01 -4.36 -20.71
C SER A 26 -34.95 -3.85 -19.26
N TYR A 27 -36.10 -3.68 -18.59
CA TYR A 27 -36.15 -3.29 -17.19
C TYR A 27 -35.58 -4.38 -16.26
N LEU A 28 -35.95 -5.64 -16.49
CA LEU A 28 -35.43 -6.77 -15.70
C LEU A 28 -33.91 -6.93 -15.88
N GLY A 29 -33.42 -6.86 -17.12
CA GLY A 29 -31.97 -6.89 -17.38
C GLY A 29 -31.22 -5.75 -16.69
N ALA A 30 -31.74 -4.52 -16.80
CA ALA A 30 -31.13 -3.36 -16.13
C ALA A 30 -31.16 -3.46 -14.59
N ARG A 31 -32.13 -4.18 -14.01
CA ARG A 31 -32.20 -4.44 -12.57
C ARG A 31 -31.16 -5.46 -12.14
N GLU A 32 -31.00 -6.56 -12.89
CA GLU A 32 -29.96 -7.56 -12.62
C GLU A 32 -28.55 -6.95 -12.69
N ASP A 33 -28.28 -6.12 -13.70
CA ASP A 33 -27.01 -5.42 -13.83
C ASP A 33 -26.73 -4.50 -12.64
N ARG A 34 -27.75 -3.81 -12.12
CA ARG A 34 -27.61 -2.97 -10.91
C ARG A 34 -27.28 -3.79 -9.68
N ILE A 35 -27.96 -4.94 -9.49
CA ILE A 35 -27.71 -5.82 -8.34
C ILE A 35 -26.27 -6.36 -8.41
N ARG A 36 -25.84 -6.84 -9.59
CA ARG A 36 -24.47 -7.30 -9.81
C ARG A 36 -23.45 -6.19 -9.56
N MET A 37 -23.71 -4.98 -10.05
CA MET A 37 -22.83 -3.83 -9.81
C MET A 37 -22.76 -3.43 -8.33
N GLN A 38 -23.88 -3.47 -7.61
CA GLN A 38 -23.87 -3.17 -6.16
C GLN A 38 -23.08 -4.23 -5.40
N ALA A 39 -23.30 -5.51 -5.70
CA ALA A 39 -22.55 -6.60 -5.09
C ALA A 39 -21.04 -6.47 -5.33
N THR A 40 -20.60 -6.09 -6.53
CA THR A 40 -19.17 -5.89 -6.81
C THR A 40 -18.60 -4.66 -6.09
N LEU A 41 -19.35 -3.57 -6.01
CA LEU A 41 -18.92 -2.38 -5.24
C LEU A 41 -18.80 -2.68 -3.74
N ASP A 42 -19.75 -3.41 -3.18
CA ASP A 42 -19.73 -3.74 -1.76
C ASP A 42 -18.61 -4.75 -1.44
N ALA A 43 -18.38 -5.74 -2.31
CA ALA A 43 -17.19 -6.60 -2.22
C ALA A 43 -15.88 -5.79 -2.28
N GLN A 44 -15.76 -4.85 -3.23
CA GLN A 44 -14.58 -3.98 -3.31
C GLN A 44 -14.39 -3.13 -2.06
N LYS A 45 -15.46 -2.55 -1.49
CA LYS A 45 -15.37 -1.79 -0.23
C LYS A 45 -14.83 -2.64 0.91
N THR A 46 -15.28 -3.89 1.04
CA THR A 46 -14.77 -4.79 2.08
C THR A 46 -13.28 -5.09 1.90
N LEU A 47 -12.84 -5.32 0.65
CA LEU A 47 -11.42 -5.51 0.36
C LEU A 47 -10.57 -4.28 0.73
N PHE A 48 -11.04 -3.06 0.40
CA PHE A 48 -10.33 -1.84 0.77
C PHE A 48 -10.25 -1.61 2.28
N ARG A 49 -11.32 -1.92 3.02
CA ARG A 49 -11.31 -1.83 4.50
C ARG A 49 -10.33 -2.81 5.10
N ASN A 50 -10.39 -4.08 4.71
CA ASN A 50 -9.49 -5.11 5.20
C ASN A 50 -8.03 -4.76 4.88
N ALA A 51 -7.75 -4.30 3.65
CA ALA A 51 -6.41 -3.86 3.26
C ALA A 51 -5.93 -2.59 4.00
N ALA A 52 -6.84 -1.73 4.47
CA ALA A 52 -6.48 -0.58 5.30
C ALA A 52 -6.15 -1.02 6.74
N GLU A 53 -6.95 -1.92 7.32
CA GLU A 53 -6.72 -2.49 8.64
C GLU A 53 -5.41 -3.30 8.69
N GLU A 54 -5.14 -4.13 7.69
CA GLU A 54 -3.88 -4.88 7.60
C GLU A 54 -2.67 -3.97 7.51
N ARG A 55 -2.74 -2.89 6.71
CA ARG A 55 -1.66 -1.89 6.65
C ARG A 55 -1.42 -1.22 7.99
N GLN A 56 -2.48 -0.90 8.74
CA GLN A 56 -2.34 -0.33 10.07
C GLN A 56 -1.70 -1.32 11.04
N ARG A 57 -2.10 -2.60 11.00
CA ARG A 57 -1.51 -3.64 11.84
C ARG A 57 -0.02 -3.81 11.55
N HIS A 58 0.36 -3.93 10.28
CA HIS A 58 1.76 -4.05 9.89
C HIS A 58 2.59 -2.82 10.30
N ALA A 59 2.05 -1.61 10.12
CA ALA A 59 2.73 -0.39 10.57
C ALA A 59 2.95 -0.36 12.09
N GLN A 60 1.99 -0.86 12.88
CA GLN A 60 2.14 -0.98 14.33
C GLN A 60 3.16 -2.05 14.73
N GLU A 61 3.16 -3.20 14.06
CA GLU A 61 4.12 -4.29 14.27
C GLU A 61 5.55 -3.83 13.96
N ASP A 62 5.74 -3.13 12.84
CA ASP A 62 7.03 -2.58 12.45
C ASP A 62 7.51 -1.51 13.44
N ALA A 63 6.64 -0.56 13.82
CA ALA A 63 6.99 0.45 14.83
C ALA A 63 7.35 -0.16 16.20
N ALA A 64 6.66 -1.24 16.61
CA ALA A 64 6.95 -1.95 17.84
C ALA A 64 8.30 -2.68 17.76
N ARG A 65 8.60 -3.32 16.63
CA ARG A 65 9.91 -3.94 16.37
C ARG A 65 11.04 -2.93 16.42
N ASP A 66 10.88 -1.79 15.75
CA ASP A 66 11.89 -0.73 15.71
C ASP A 66 12.12 -0.13 17.10
N ALA A 67 11.05 0.10 17.87
CA ALA A 67 11.16 0.56 19.24
C ALA A 67 11.88 -0.45 20.15
N ALA A 68 11.65 -1.75 19.94
CA ALA A 68 12.34 -2.80 20.70
C ALA A 68 13.84 -2.86 20.35
N ALA A 69 14.19 -2.76 19.07
CA ALA A 69 15.57 -2.70 18.61
C ALA A 69 16.28 -1.46 19.17
N GLN A 70 15.63 -0.30 19.15
CA GLN A 70 16.21 0.93 19.70
C GLN A 70 16.48 0.80 21.20
N LYS A 71 15.53 0.22 21.96
CA LYS A 71 15.75 -0.04 23.40
C LYS A 71 16.96 -0.94 23.67
N GLN A 72 17.19 -1.95 22.84
CA GLN A 72 18.36 -2.82 22.96
C GLN A 72 19.66 -2.06 22.68
N LEU A 73 19.68 -1.22 21.65
CA LEU A 73 20.83 -0.37 21.34
C LEU A 73 21.12 0.63 22.47
N ASP A 74 20.09 1.30 22.98
CA ASP A 74 20.23 2.26 24.08
C ASP A 74 20.74 1.58 25.36
N ALA A 75 20.20 0.40 25.69
CA ALA A 75 20.66 -0.39 26.84
C ALA A 75 22.13 -0.80 26.70
N MET A 76 22.55 -1.23 25.50
CA MET A 76 23.94 -1.57 25.22
C MET A 76 24.87 -0.35 25.34
N GLN A 77 24.47 0.80 24.78
CA GLN A 77 25.24 2.04 24.89
C GLN A 77 25.37 2.51 26.34
N GLN A 78 24.27 2.48 27.10
CA GLN A 78 24.29 2.82 28.53
C GLN A 78 25.19 1.88 29.33
N PHE A 79 25.19 0.58 29.01
CA PHE A 79 26.09 -0.38 29.64
C PHE A 79 27.56 -0.01 29.38
N ILE A 80 27.91 0.31 28.13
CA ILE A 80 29.27 0.73 27.76
C ILE A 80 29.66 2.01 28.51
N GLN A 81 28.81 3.03 28.50
CA GLN A 81 29.09 4.32 29.16
C GLN A 81 29.26 4.19 30.68
N ARG A 82 28.54 3.28 31.34
CA ARG A 82 28.60 3.10 32.79
C ARG A 82 29.71 2.16 33.23
N ASN A 83 29.97 1.08 32.49
CA ASN A 83 30.83 -0.01 32.93
C ASN A 83 32.19 -0.09 32.22
N VAL A 84 32.37 0.65 31.13
CA VAL A 84 33.53 0.55 30.22
C VAL A 84 34.19 1.92 30.06
N GLN A 85 34.62 2.52 31.18
CA GLN A 85 35.24 3.85 31.20
C GLN A 85 36.77 3.81 31.21
N THR A 86 37.35 2.75 31.78
CA THR A 86 38.80 2.61 31.96
C THR A 86 39.41 1.64 30.95
N ALA A 87 40.71 1.80 30.66
CA ALA A 87 41.44 0.92 29.75
C ALA A 87 41.38 -0.56 30.20
N GLN A 88 41.45 -0.85 31.51
CA GLN A 88 41.29 -2.22 32.02
C GLN A 88 39.86 -2.76 31.91
N GLN A 89 38.83 -1.91 31.91
CA GLN A 89 37.45 -2.36 31.67
C GLN A 89 37.23 -2.66 30.18
N ILE A 90 37.74 -1.80 29.29
CA ILE A 90 37.71 -2.03 27.84
C ILE A 90 38.39 -3.36 27.49
N ALA A 91 39.57 -3.63 28.07
CA ALA A 91 40.32 -4.86 27.81
C ALA A 91 39.63 -6.14 28.29
N ARG A 92 38.73 -6.04 29.29
CA ARG A 92 37.90 -7.15 29.76
C ARG A 92 36.64 -7.34 28.92
N TRP A 93 36.06 -6.23 28.44
CA TRP A 93 34.82 -6.25 27.66
C TRP A 93 35.04 -6.59 26.17
N ALA A 94 36.08 -6.02 25.54
CA ALA A 94 36.32 -6.17 24.11
C ALA A 94 36.49 -7.64 23.64
N PRO A 95 37.20 -8.52 24.37
CA PRO A 95 37.29 -9.94 24.02
C PRO A 95 35.93 -10.64 23.97
N GLN A 96 34.98 -10.25 24.83
CA GLN A 96 33.66 -10.87 24.88
C GLN A 96 32.81 -10.51 23.65
N GLN A 97 32.98 -9.29 23.12
CA GLN A 97 32.25 -8.84 21.94
C GLN A 97 32.82 -9.43 20.64
N ALA A 98 34.15 -9.51 20.55
CA ALA A 98 34.83 -10.06 19.37
C ALA A 98 35.07 -11.59 19.46
N GLN A 99 34.56 -12.25 20.50
CA GLN A 99 34.75 -13.69 20.76
C GLN A 99 36.23 -14.12 20.73
N LEU A 100 37.10 -13.30 21.32
CA LEU A 100 38.54 -13.54 21.29
C LEU A 100 38.92 -14.70 22.22
N PRO A 101 39.77 -15.65 21.77
CA PRO A 101 40.24 -16.78 22.57
C PRO A 101 41.02 -16.39 23.83
N GLN A 102 41.80 -15.30 23.76
CA GLN A 102 42.68 -14.88 24.85
C GLN A 102 42.34 -13.48 25.38
N PRO A 103 42.59 -13.23 26.68
CA PRO A 103 42.36 -11.91 27.27
C PRO A 103 43.42 -10.90 26.82
N ILE A 104 42.98 -9.65 26.59
CA ILE A 104 43.88 -8.53 26.29
C ILE A 104 44.51 -8.05 27.59
N ASN A 105 45.84 -8.00 27.65
CA ASN A 105 46.56 -7.46 28.80
C ASN A 105 46.82 -5.97 28.61
N VAL A 106 46.39 -5.15 29.57
CA VAL A 106 46.68 -3.71 29.59
C VAL A 106 47.63 -3.41 30.74
N ASN A 107 48.81 -2.92 30.39
CA ASN A 107 49.78 -2.40 31.35
C ASN A 107 49.74 -0.87 31.33
N ILE A 108 49.51 -0.26 32.49
CA ILE A 108 49.62 1.19 32.68
C ILE A 108 50.90 1.42 33.49
N PRO A 109 51.97 1.98 32.88
CA PRO A 109 53.18 2.30 33.62
C PRO A 109 52.87 3.25 34.78
N PRO A 110 53.59 3.17 35.91
CA PRO A 110 53.42 4.13 37.00
C PRO A 110 53.77 5.55 36.52
N ALA A 111 53.00 6.55 36.98
CA ALA A 111 53.25 7.94 36.64
C ALA A 111 54.61 8.39 37.17
N THR A 112 55.38 9.08 36.33
CA THR A 112 56.66 9.69 36.71
C THR A 112 56.57 11.20 36.65
N PRO A 113 57.44 11.96 37.35
CA PRO A 113 57.45 13.42 37.27
C PRO A 113 57.62 13.94 35.83
N GLN A 114 58.31 13.17 34.98
CA GLN A 114 58.53 13.46 33.56
C GLN A 114 57.35 13.03 32.67
N ASN A 115 56.52 12.10 33.14
CA ASN A 115 55.31 11.65 32.45
C ASN A 115 54.15 11.44 33.45
N PRO A 116 53.45 12.51 33.83
CA PRO A 116 52.37 12.45 34.81
C PRO A 116 51.11 11.71 34.30
N LYS A 117 51.01 11.43 33.00
CA LYS A 117 49.91 10.68 32.37
C LYS A 117 50.47 9.64 31.39
N PRO A 118 51.08 8.56 31.91
CA PRO A 118 51.64 7.52 31.04
C PRO A 118 50.54 6.86 30.21
N ALA A 119 50.83 6.63 28.93
CA ALA A 119 49.91 5.97 28.03
C ALA A 119 49.75 4.50 28.44
N ALA A 120 48.51 4.00 28.41
CA ALA A 120 48.24 2.58 28.58
C ALA A 120 48.76 1.79 27.37
N VAL A 121 49.49 0.71 27.61
CA VAL A 121 49.97 -0.21 26.57
C VAL A 121 49.12 -1.47 26.63
N ALA A 122 48.43 -1.76 25.54
CA ALA A 122 47.67 -3.00 25.37
C ALA A 122 48.50 -4.01 24.56
N THR A 123 48.69 -5.21 25.11
CA THR A 123 49.34 -6.33 24.41
C THR A 123 48.26 -7.29 23.93
N ILE A 124 48.14 -7.42 22.61
CA ILE A 124 47.20 -8.32 21.95
C ILE A 124 47.97 -9.59 21.53
N PRO A 125 47.52 -10.79 21.91
CA PRO A 125 48.12 -12.04 21.45
C PRO A 125 48.07 -12.16 19.92
N GLN A 126 49.17 -12.61 19.32
CA GLN A 126 49.23 -12.77 17.85
C GLN A 126 48.18 -13.75 17.32
N ALA A 127 47.77 -14.72 18.14
CA ALA A 127 46.73 -15.70 17.83
C ALA A 127 45.34 -15.07 17.62
N ASP A 128 45.08 -13.89 18.20
CA ASP A 128 43.78 -13.21 18.14
C ASP A 128 43.66 -12.25 16.95
N LEU A 129 44.78 -11.94 16.28
CA LEU A 129 44.80 -11.01 15.14
C LEU A 129 43.85 -11.43 13.99
N PRO A 130 43.72 -12.72 13.63
CA PRO A 130 42.75 -13.14 12.61
C PRO A 130 41.31 -12.85 13.03
N ALA A 131 40.92 -13.18 14.27
CA ALA A 131 39.57 -12.95 14.76
C ALA A 131 39.21 -11.45 14.79
N ILE A 132 40.15 -10.60 15.19
CA ILE A 132 39.96 -9.13 15.17
C ILE A 132 39.80 -8.63 13.74
N ARG A 133 40.64 -9.09 12.80
CA ARG A 133 40.53 -8.72 11.38
C ARG A 133 39.16 -9.14 10.83
N ASP A 134 38.77 -10.38 11.06
CA ASP A 134 37.52 -10.94 10.54
C ASP A 134 36.30 -10.20 11.12
N ALA A 135 36.34 -9.79 12.39
CA ALA A 135 35.30 -8.95 12.99
C ALA A 135 35.23 -7.54 12.36
N ILE A 136 36.37 -6.92 12.02
CA ILE A 136 36.41 -5.63 11.34
C ILE A 136 35.89 -5.75 9.91
N GLU A 137 36.28 -6.80 9.19
CA GLU A 137 35.79 -7.09 7.84
C GLU A 137 34.28 -7.36 7.84
N GLY A 138 33.79 -8.15 8.79
CA GLY A 138 32.36 -8.37 9.00
C GLY A 138 31.59 -7.08 9.30
N CYS A 139 32.13 -6.19 10.14
CA CYS A 139 31.53 -4.87 10.38
C CYS A 139 31.44 -4.03 9.09
N LYS A 140 32.48 -4.04 8.25
CA LYS A 140 32.48 -3.32 6.97
C LYS A 140 31.45 -3.92 6.01
N GLU A 141 31.36 -5.24 5.94
CA GLU A 141 30.37 -5.93 5.11
C GLU A 141 28.95 -5.60 5.56
N CYS A 142 28.65 -5.67 6.86
CA CYS A 142 27.35 -5.26 7.41
C CYS A 142 27.01 -3.81 7.08
N ARG A 143 27.98 -2.90 7.16
CA ARG A 143 27.78 -1.48 6.80
C ARG A 143 27.46 -1.31 5.31
N LEU A 144 28.15 -2.03 4.43
CA LEU A 144 27.86 -1.99 3.00
C LEU A 144 26.50 -2.59 2.67
N LYS A 145 26.13 -3.72 3.28
CA LYS A 145 24.80 -4.34 3.13
C LYS A 145 23.69 -3.43 3.64
N LEU A 146 23.90 -2.75 4.77
CA LEU A 146 22.95 -1.79 5.31
C LEU A 146 22.77 -0.60 4.35
N ALA A 147 23.86 -0.03 3.84
CA ALA A 147 23.76 1.07 2.88
C ALA A 147 23.07 0.64 1.57
N ALA A 148 23.33 -0.58 1.08
CA ALA A 148 22.63 -1.14 -0.06
C ALA A 148 21.13 -1.32 0.21
N ALA A 149 20.77 -1.89 1.37
CA ALA A 149 19.37 -2.06 1.77
C ALA A 149 18.64 -0.72 1.92
N GLU A 150 19.31 0.33 2.41
CA GLU A 150 18.76 1.69 2.46
C GLU A 150 18.49 2.25 1.06
N GLN A 151 19.39 2.01 0.09
CA GLN A 151 19.21 2.41 -1.30
C GLN A 151 18.08 1.62 -1.98
N ASP A 152 17.99 0.31 -1.75
CA ASP A 152 16.93 -0.54 -2.26
C ASP A 152 15.57 -0.09 -1.72
N LEU A 153 15.47 0.18 -0.41
CA LEU A 153 14.26 0.74 0.20
C LEU A 153 13.87 2.11 -0.39
N ALA A 154 14.84 2.97 -0.71
CA ALA A 154 14.55 4.24 -1.36
C ALA A 154 14.01 4.04 -2.79
N SER A 155 14.61 3.11 -3.54
CA SER A 155 14.17 2.73 -4.89
C SER A 155 12.76 2.13 -4.88
N GLU A 156 12.48 1.19 -3.97
CA GLU A 156 11.15 0.58 -3.82
C GLU A 156 10.10 1.60 -3.42
N LYS A 157 10.42 2.54 -2.51
CA LYS A 157 9.51 3.63 -2.15
C LYS A 157 9.14 4.49 -3.36
N GLU A 158 10.10 4.78 -4.23
CA GLU A 158 9.85 5.54 -5.45
C GLU A 158 8.99 4.75 -6.45
N GLN A 159 9.25 3.44 -6.61
CA GLN A 159 8.40 2.57 -7.44
C GLN A 159 6.97 2.50 -6.91
N LEU A 160 6.78 2.37 -5.60
CA LEU A 160 5.47 2.39 -4.95
C LEU A 160 4.76 3.73 -5.14
N ARG A 161 5.50 4.84 -5.10
CA ARG A 161 4.97 6.19 -5.39
C ARG A 161 4.44 6.26 -6.83
N LEU A 162 5.25 5.85 -7.81
CA LEU A 162 4.86 5.83 -9.22
C LEU A 162 3.68 4.90 -9.48
N ALA A 163 3.67 3.70 -8.88
CA ALA A 163 2.55 2.77 -8.97
C ALA A 163 1.27 3.37 -8.36
N GLY A 164 1.38 4.09 -7.23
CA GLY A 164 0.26 4.82 -6.63
C GLY A 164 -0.30 5.92 -7.54
N GLU A 165 0.57 6.67 -8.22
CA GLU A 165 0.17 7.68 -9.21
C GLU A 165 -0.56 7.05 -10.40
N GLN A 166 -0.02 5.94 -10.94
CA GLN A 166 -0.65 5.19 -12.03
C GLN A 166 -2.02 4.63 -11.62
N LEU A 167 -2.13 4.04 -10.43
CA LEU A 167 -3.40 3.57 -9.88
C LEU A 167 -4.41 4.72 -9.78
N SER A 168 -4.01 5.89 -9.29
CA SER A 168 -4.90 7.06 -9.20
C SER A 168 -5.36 7.56 -10.58
N ALA A 169 -4.56 7.39 -11.63
CA ALA A 169 -4.92 7.76 -12.99
C ALA A 169 -5.92 6.76 -13.58
N VAL A 170 -5.66 5.46 -13.43
CA VAL A 170 -6.58 4.38 -13.85
C VAL A 170 -7.91 4.47 -13.12
N GLU A 171 -7.92 4.80 -11.83
CA GLU A 171 -9.16 5.03 -11.08
C GLU A 171 -9.97 6.19 -11.65
N ARG A 172 -9.31 7.31 -12.02
CA ARG A 172 -9.98 8.45 -12.67
C ARG A 172 -10.57 8.07 -14.02
N GLU A 173 -9.84 7.30 -14.83
CA GLU A 173 -10.33 6.81 -16.12
C GLU A 173 -11.52 5.85 -15.95
N ARG A 174 -11.43 4.91 -14.99
CA ARG A 174 -12.53 4.02 -14.62
C ARG A 174 -13.76 4.80 -14.20
N ASP A 175 -13.60 5.78 -13.32
CA ASP A 175 -14.72 6.57 -12.80
C ASP A 175 -15.36 7.44 -13.90
N ALA A 176 -14.55 7.99 -14.81
CA ALA A 176 -15.03 8.67 -16.00
C ALA A 176 -15.81 7.72 -16.93
N ALA A 177 -15.30 6.51 -17.18
CA ALA A 177 -15.97 5.49 -17.99
C ALA A 177 -17.28 5.02 -17.35
N LEU A 178 -17.31 4.77 -16.03
CA LEU A 178 -18.52 4.44 -15.28
C LEU A 178 -19.55 5.57 -15.35
N LYS A 179 -19.11 6.83 -15.26
CA LYS A 179 -19.98 8.00 -15.42
C LYS A 179 -20.55 8.11 -16.83
N ALA A 180 -19.76 7.80 -17.85
CA ALA A 180 -20.20 7.76 -19.24
C ALA A 180 -21.20 6.61 -19.49
N ALA A 181 -20.90 5.39 -19.04
CA ALA A 181 -21.74 4.20 -19.17
C ALA A 181 -23.10 4.36 -18.46
N ARG A 182 -23.15 5.05 -17.32
CA ARG A 182 -24.40 5.43 -16.64
C ARG A 182 -25.23 6.49 -17.39
N GLY A 183 -24.89 6.82 -18.64
CA GLY A 183 -25.61 7.76 -19.48
C GLY A 183 -25.19 9.22 -19.31
N GLY A 184 -23.98 9.45 -18.78
CA GLY A 184 -23.45 10.79 -18.47
C GLY A 184 -23.99 11.36 -17.16
N GLY A 185 -23.67 12.64 -16.92
CA GLY A 185 -24.20 13.41 -15.80
C GLY A 185 -25.73 13.48 -15.84
N ILE A 186 -26.35 13.80 -14.70
CA ILE A 186 -27.81 13.93 -14.55
C ILE A 186 -28.42 14.79 -15.68
N TRP A 187 -27.69 15.80 -16.14
CA TRP A 187 -28.06 16.68 -17.25
C TRP A 187 -28.17 15.98 -18.62
N GLN A 188 -27.24 15.08 -18.94
CA GLN A 188 -27.32 14.33 -20.20
C GLN A 188 -28.50 13.35 -20.20
N ARG A 189 -28.81 12.76 -19.04
CA ARG A 189 -30.00 11.90 -18.89
C ARG A 189 -31.29 12.70 -19.01
N ALA A 190 -31.39 13.86 -18.36
CA ALA A 190 -32.55 14.75 -18.48
C ALA A 190 -32.77 15.20 -19.93
N ARG A 191 -31.72 15.57 -20.67
CA ARG A 191 -31.82 15.94 -22.09
C ARG A 191 -32.29 14.78 -22.97
N ARG A 192 -31.79 13.56 -22.71
CA ARG A 192 -32.20 12.36 -23.46
C ARG A 192 -33.67 11.99 -23.15
N ALA A 193 -34.08 12.05 -21.89
CA ALA A 193 -35.46 11.85 -21.47
C ALA A 193 -36.40 12.90 -22.08
N ALA A 194 -36.03 14.18 -22.02
CA ALA A 194 -36.80 15.27 -22.64
C ALA A 194 -36.99 15.06 -24.15
N LYS A 195 -35.95 14.62 -24.87
CA LYS A 195 -36.05 14.29 -26.30
C LYS A 195 -37.09 13.18 -26.57
N TRP A 196 -37.06 12.10 -25.79
CA TRP A 196 -38.03 11.01 -25.94
C TRP A 196 -39.44 11.41 -25.51
N PHE A 197 -39.60 12.23 -24.47
CA PHE A 197 -40.89 12.80 -24.09
C PHE A 197 -41.47 13.68 -25.20
N LEU A 198 -40.64 14.49 -25.86
CA LEU A 198 -41.08 15.36 -26.97
C LEU A 198 -41.54 14.53 -28.18
N ILE A 199 -40.80 13.48 -28.53
CA ILE A 199 -41.19 12.54 -29.59
C ILE A 199 -42.48 11.79 -29.22
N GLY A 200 -42.59 11.30 -27.98
CA GLY A 200 -43.79 10.61 -27.50
C GLY A 200 -45.02 11.52 -27.46
N ALA A 201 -44.86 12.78 -27.04
CA ALA A 201 -45.91 13.79 -27.06
C ALA A 201 -46.36 14.13 -28.48
N ALA A 202 -45.42 14.29 -29.42
CA ALA A 202 -45.73 14.53 -30.83
C ALA A 202 -46.48 13.34 -31.47
N ALA A 203 -46.05 12.11 -31.19
CA ALA A 203 -46.74 10.91 -31.64
C ALA A 203 -48.15 10.79 -31.02
N GLY A 204 -48.30 11.06 -29.71
CA GLY A 204 -49.59 11.06 -29.03
C GLY A 204 -50.56 12.11 -29.58
N ALA A 205 -50.06 13.30 -29.90
CA ALA A 205 -50.86 14.38 -30.51
C ALA A 205 -51.25 14.09 -31.97
N ALA A 206 -50.40 13.41 -32.74
CA ALA A 206 -50.74 12.97 -34.09
C ALA A 206 -51.83 11.88 -34.07
N ILE A 207 -51.76 10.96 -33.11
CA ILE A 207 -52.76 9.89 -32.95
C ILE A 207 -54.10 10.44 -32.43
N SER A 208 -54.10 11.44 -31.54
CA SER A 208 -55.34 12.07 -31.07
C SER A 208 -56.04 12.93 -32.12
N ARG A 209 -55.29 13.45 -33.11
CA ARG A 209 -55.84 14.18 -34.27
C ARG A 209 -56.28 13.28 -35.43
N ALA A 210 -55.81 12.03 -35.48
CA ALA A 210 -56.16 11.06 -36.54
C ALA A 210 -57.41 10.21 -36.21
N ARG A 211 -58.17 10.61 -35.18
CA ARG A 211 -59.41 9.96 -34.72
C ARG A 211 -60.59 10.90 -34.92
#